data_AF-A0A5J4QF65-F1
#
_entry.id   AF-A0A5J4QF65-F1
#
_cell.length_a   1.000
_cell.length_b   1.000
_cell.length_c   1.000
_cell.angle_alpha   90.00
_cell.angle_beta   90.00
_cell.angle_gamma   90.00
#
_symmetry.space_group_name_H-M   'P 1'
#
loop_
_entity.id
_entity.type
_entity.pdbx_description
1 polymer ?
#
loop_
_entity_poly.entity_id
_entity_poly.type
_entity_poly.pdbx_seq_one_letter_code
_entity_poly.pdbx_strand_id
1 'polypeptide(L)'
;MEDIPLSELDLPFIEAFNYYLRVKRKMKPGTVRARIVLLNKVIRLALHRNFISRPPFKGFGLEKSQVQNRSLTAEELDRLISTPIQSSTQSFIRDMFVFSTFTGISYADLKKLSWKDIIIEEDGSRWISTDRQKTKTTFHVKLLNIPVQIMERYRGFATGDKIFPPMSLEQVNVGLKKVAKKCSINRTLTFHMSRHTFASQVCLSQGVPIESLSRMMGHKSIHTTQRYAHLNPEKIAGDMKQLSLRLAEKFTHLK
;
A
#
# COMPACT_ATOMS: atom_id res chain seq x y z
N MET A 1 -31.49 19.22 -16.15
CA MET A 1 -31.34 17.78 -16.42
C MET A 1 -32.48 17.14 -15.69
N GLU A 2 -33.39 16.50 -16.41
CA GLU A 2 -34.56 15.86 -15.81
C GLU A 2 -34.14 14.53 -15.17
N ASP A 3 -34.84 14.14 -14.11
CA ASP A 3 -34.62 12.88 -13.42
C ASP A 3 -35.04 11.71 -14.34
N ILE A 4 -34.27 10.63 -14.31
CA ILE A 4 -34.53 9.42 -15.12
C ILE A 4 -35.12 8.35 -14.20
N PRO A 5 -36.31 7.81 -14.49
CA PRO A 5 -36.89 6.70 -13.74
C PRO A 5 -35.98 5.47 -13.73
N LEU A 6 -35.91 4.80 -12.59
CA LEU A 6 -35.03 3.65 -12.41
C LEU A 6 -35.38 2.48 -13.35
N SER A 7 -36.65 2.35 -13.70
CA SER A 7 -37.18 1.36 -14.64
C SER A 7 -36.74 1.56 -16.09
N GLU A 8 -36.30 2.78 -16.43
CA GLU A 8 -35.83 3.13 -17.78
C GLU A 8 -34.33 2.90 -17.97
N LEU A 9 -33.61 2.54 -16.89
CA LEU A 9 -32.21 2.20 -17.02
C LEU A 9 -32.05 0.90 -17.81
N ASP A 10 -31.19 0.93 -18.81
CA ASP A 10 -30.83 -0.20 -19.67
C ASP A 10 -29.32 -0.22 -19.96
N LEU A 11 -28.85 -1.21 -20.73
CA LEU A 11 -27.43 -1.32 -21.07
C LEU A 11 -26.92 -0.10 -21.87
N PRO A 12 -27.62 0.40 -22.92
CA PRO A 12 -27.28 1.64 -23.61
C PRO A 12 -27.07 2.84 -22.67
N PHE A 13 -27.94 3.03 -21.68
CA PHE A 13 -27.76 4.10 -20.70
C PHE A 13 -26.46 3.93 -19.91
N ILE A 14 -26.16 2.72 -19.43
CA ILE A 14 -24.92 2.44 -18.68
C ILE A 14 -23.68 2.71 -19.54
N GLU A 15 -23.71 2.32 -20.82
CA GLU A 15 -22.64 2.58 -21.78
C GLU A 15 -22.46 4.08 -22.05
N ALA A 16 -23.56 4.80 -22.28
CA ALA A 16 -23.56 6.24 -22.46
C ALA A 16 -23.06 6.98 -21.21
N PHE A 17 -23.44 6.52 -20.02
CA PHE A 17 -22.96 7.09 -18.76
C PHE A 17 -21.46 6.82 -18.56
N ASN A 18 -20.99 5.61 -18.84
CA ASN A 18 -19.56 5.29 -18.83
C ASN A 18 -18.78 6.15 -19.83
N TYR A 19 -19.28 6.31 -21.05
CA TYR A 19 -18.71 7.20 -22.07
C TYR A 19 -18.66 8.65 -21.59
N TYR A 20 -19.76 9.17 -21.03
CA TYR A 20 -19.82 10.51 -20.47
C TYR A 20 -18.76 10.72 -19.38
N LEU A 21 -18.61 9.78 -18.44
CA LEU A 21 -17.61 9.87 -17.39
C LEU A 21 -16.17 9.86 -17.94
N ARG A 22 -15.88 9.01 -18.94
CA ARG A 22 -14.55 8.89 -19.55
C ARG A 22 -14.20 10.04 -20.47
N VAL A 23 -15.10 10.41 -21.39
CA VAL A 23 -14.80 11.31 -22.51
C VAL A 23 -15.22 12.75 -22.19
N LYS A 24 -16.44 12.95 -21.70
CA LYS A 24 -16.94 14.31 -21.42
C LYS A 24 -16.38 14.85 -20.10
N ARG A 25 -16.32 14.02 -19.06
CA ARG A 25 -15.77 14.40 -17.74
C ARG A 25 -14.29 14.11 -17.58
N LYS A 26 -13.65 13.44 -18.55
CA LYS A 26 -12.20 13.13 -18.57
C LYS A 26 -11.72 12.50 -17.26
N MET A 27 -12.56 11.67 -16.63
CA MET A 27 -12.23 11.04 -15.36
C MET A 27 -11.25 9.89 -15.55
N LYS A 28 -10.36 9.70 -14.57
CA LYS A 28 -9.43 8.56 -14.57
C LYS A 28 -10.20 7.23 -14.52
N PRO A 29 -9.72 6.16 -15.19
CA PRO A 29 -10.42 4.86 -15.24
C PRO A 29 -10.83 4.31 -13.87
N GLY A 30 -9.95 4.40 -12.87
CA GLY A 30 -10.27 3.97 -11.51
C GLY A 30 -11.43 4.74 -10.86
N THR A 31 -11.54 6.05 -11.14
CA THR A 31 -12.65 6.90 -10.66
C THR A 31 -13.95 6.56 -11.38
N VAL A 32 -13.90 6.36 -12.70
CA VAL A 32 -15.05 5.91 -13.49
C VAL A 32 -15.57 4.59 -12.96
N ARG A 33 -14.68 3.60 -12.78
CA ARG A 33 -15.01 2.30 -12.19
C ARG A 33 -15.70 2.44 -10.83
N ALA A 34 -15.18 3.29 -9.94
CA ALA A 34 -15.80 3.50 -8.63
C ALA A 34 -17.23 4.03 -8.73
N ARG A 35 -17.48 4.99 -9.63
CA ARG A 35 -18.83 5.55 -9.87
C ARG A 35 -19.78 4.51 -10.47
N ILE A 36 -19.31 3.74 -11.44
CA ILE A 36 -20.12 2.67 -12.06
C ILE A 36 -20.44 1.56 -11.05
N VAL A 37 -19.47 1.14 -10.24
CA VAL A 37 -19.69 0.14 -9.17
C VAL A 37 -20.70 0.65 -8.14
N LEU A 38 -20.65 1.94 -7.79
CA LEU A 38 -21.64 2.55 -6.91
C LEU A 38 -23.05 2.52 -7.51
N LEU A 39 -23.19 2.91 -8.78
CA LEU A 39 -24.47 2.84 -9.50
C LEU A 39 -25.00 1.40 -9.54
N ASN A 40 -24.15 0.42 -9.89
CA ASN A 40 -24.53 -0.99 -9.90
C ASN A 40 -24.97 -1.48 -8.51
N LYS A 41 -24.37 -0.96 -7.42
CA LYS A 41 -24.81 -1.28 -6.05
C LYS A 41 -26.23 -0.81 -5.79
N VAL A 42 -26.59 0.40 -6.22
CA VAL A 42 -27.96 0.94 -6.09
C VAL A 42 -28.94 0.12 -6.93
N ILE A 43 -28.59 -0.20 -8.18
CA ILE A 43 -29.42 -1.02 -9.07
C ILE A 43 -29.65 -2.41 -8.50
N ARG A 44 -28.61 -3.05 -7.95
CA ARG A 44 -28.75 -4.36 -7.27
C ARG A 44 -29.71 -4.31 -6.08
N LEU A 45 -29.69 -3.22 -5.31
CA LEU A 45 -30.63 -3.02 -4.22
C LEU A 45 -32.07 -2.89 -4.75
N ALA A 46 -32.26 -2.19 -5.85
CA ALA A 46 -33.58 -2.03 -6.48
C ALA A 46 -34.12 -3.34 -7.07
N LEU A 47 -33.26 -4.16 -7.69
CA LEU A 47 -33.60 -5.51 -8.11
C LEU A 47 -34.04 -6.37 -6.91
N HIS A 48 -33.27 -6.34 -5.82
CA HIS A 48 -33.60 -7.10 -4.62
C HIS A 48 -34.92 -6.65 -3.96
N ARG A 49 -35.29 -5.37 -4.14
CA ARG A 49 -36.55 -4.81 -3.65
C ARG A 49 -37.69 -4.88 -4.68
N ASN A 50 -37.47 -5.54 -5.83
CA ASN A 50 -38.43 -5.66 -6.93
C ASN A 50 -38.93 -4.31 -7.50
N PHE A 51 -38.17 -3.23 -7.34
CA PHE A 51 -38.48 -1.94 -8.00
C PHE A 51 -38.22 -1.99 -9.50
N ILE A 52 -37.32 -2.87 -9.91
CA ILE A 52 -37.05 -3.21 -11.31
C ILE A 52 -36.92 -4.72 -11.41
N SER A 53 -37.34 -5.29 -12.54
CA SER A 53 -37.32 -6.73 -12.80
C SER A 53 -36.14 -7.18 -13.66
N ARG A 54 -35.55 -6.26 -14.43
CA ARG A 54 -34.48 -6.54 -15.38
C ARG A 54 -33.17 -5.89 -14.92
N PRO A 55 -32.04 -6.62 -14.95
CA PRO A 55 -30.74 -6.07 -14.57
C PRO A 55 -30.11 -5.26 -15.72
N PRO A 56 -30.04 -3.91 -15.64
CA PRO A 56 -29.52 -3.07 -16.74
C PRO A 56 -28.01 -3.24 -16.97
N PHE A 57 -27.28 -3.75 -15.98
CA PHE A 57 -25.85 -4.05 -16.08
C PHE A 57 -25.54 -5.39 -16.76
N LYS A 58 -26.55 -6.17 -17.19
CA LYS A 58 -26.31 -7.48 -17.80
C LYS A 58 -25.50 -7.32 -19.09
N GLY A 59 -24.35 -8.00 -19.17
CA GLY A 59 -23.43 -7.90 -20.31
C GLY A 59 -22.43 -6.73 -20.24
N PHE A 60 -22.57 -5.81 -19.27
CA PHE A 60 -21.67 -4.67 -19.16
C PHE A 60 -20.29 -5.04 -18.58
N GLY A 61 -19.25 -4.85 -19.39
CA GLY A 61 -17.85 -5.05 -18.99
C GLY A 61 -17.16 -3.75 -18.57
N LEU A 62 -16.57 -3.73 -17.38
CA LEU A 62 -15.68 -2.65 -16.96
C LEU A 62 -14.22 -2.99 -17.28
N GLU A 63 -13.57 -2.10 -18.00
CA GLU A 63 -12.13 -2.16 -18.24
C GLU A 63 -11.37 -2.28 -16.91
N LYS A 64 -10.42 -3.22 -16.84
CA LYS A 64 -9.54 -3.35 -15.68
C LYS A 64 -8.48 -2.25 -15.80
N SER A 65 -8.47 -1.32 -14.84
CA SER A 65 -7.36 -0.37 -14.73
C SER A 65 -6.10 -1.15 -14.37
N GLN A 66 -5.02 -0.92 -15.11
CA GLN A 66 -3.71 -1.42 -14.70
C GLN A 66 -3.32 -0.84 -13.35
N VAL A 67 -2.78 -1.68 -12.47
CA VAL A 67 -2.26 -1.26 -11.17
C VAL A 67 -0.87 -0.70 -11.43
N GLN A 68 -0.73 0.63 -11.32
CA GLN A 68 0.59 1.26 -11.42
C GLN A 68 1.43 0.89 -10.20
N ASN A 69 2.69 0.52 -10.43
CA ASN A 69 3.65 0.35 -9.35
C ASN A 69 3.94 1.70 -8.70
N ARG A 70 3.74 1.78 -7.38
CA ARG A 70 3.94 2.99 -6.57
C ARG A 70 5.13 2.87 -5.62
N SER A 71 5.88 1.76 -5.65
CA SER A 71 7.07 1.59 -4.83
C SER A 71 8.20 2.49 -5.29
N LEU A 72 9.09 2.85 -4.38
CA LEU A 72 10.43 3.38 -4.69
C LEU A 72 11.27 2.33 -5.42
N THR A 73 12.19 2.78 -6.27
CA THR A 73 13.32 1.94 -6.70
C THR A 73 14.34 1.83 -5.58
N ALA A 74 15.30 0.92 -5.71
CA ALA A 74 16.38 0.78 -4.73
C ALA A 74 17.21 2.07 -4.63
N GLU A 75 17.49 2.73 -5.76
CA GLU A 75 18.27 3.96 -5.86
C GLU A 75 17.50 5.17 -5.31
N GLU A 76 16.18 5.23 -5.53
CA GLU A 76 15.35 6.27 -4.91
C GLU A 76 15.26 6.08 -3.39
N LEU A 77 15.13 4.84 -2.91
CA LEU A 77 15.09 4.53 -1.48
C LEU A 77 16.44 4.86 -0.82
N ASP A 78 17.55 4.49 -1.44
CA ASP A 78 18.89 4.79 -0.94
C ASP A 78 19.08 6.31 -0.81
N ARG A 79 18.83 7.07 -1.87
CA ARG A 79 18.89 8.54 -1.82
C ARG A 79 17.97 9.14 -0.78
N LEU A 80 16.77 8.59 -0.61
CA LEU A 80 15.84 9.05 0.43
C LEU A 80 16.45 8.93 1.83
N ILE A 81 17.18 7.83 2.10
CA ILE A 81 17.80 7.55 3.40
C ILE A 81 19.10 8.34 3.58
N SER A 82 19.95 8.40 2.54
CA SER A 82 21.32 8.92 2.62
C SER A 82 21.43 10.43 2.43
N THR A 83 20.49 11.08 1.73
CA THR A 83 20.56 12.53 1.47
C THR A 83 20.48 13.33 2.78
N PRO A 84 21.46 14.20 3.08
CA PRO A 84 21.39 15.08 4.24
C PRO A 84 20.24 16.09 4.15
N ILE A 85 19.45 16.22 5.22
CA ILE A 85 18.34 17.18 5.30
C ILE A 85 18.53 18.04 6.55
N GLN A 86 18.88 19.31 6.35
CA GLN A 86 19.11 20.27 7.45
C GLN A 86 17.84 20.64 8.23
N SER A 87 16.68 20.65 7.56
CA SER A 87 15.41 21.00 8.22
C SER A 87 14.94 19.86 9.12
N SER A 88 14.86 20.11 10.43
CA SER A 88 14.36 19.15 11.43
C SER A 88 12.99 18.60 11.08
N THR A 89 12.04 19.44 10.67
CA THR A 89 10.70 19.03 10.25
C THR A 89 10.74 18.10 9.03
N GLN A 90 11.55 18.40 8.02
CA GLN A 90 11.66 17.55 6.83
C GLN A 90 12.39 16.24 7.13
N SER A 91 13.40 16.27 7.99
CA SER A 91 14.09 15.08 8.49
C SER A 91 13.12 14.16 9.23
N PHE A 92 12.26 14.71 10.10
CA PHE A 92 11.20 13.96 10.77
C PHE A 92 10.19 13.34 9.79
N ILE A 93 9.75 14.09 8.79
CA ILE A 93 8.83 13.58 7.76
C ILE A 93 9.48 12.44 6.95
N ARG A 94 10.76 12.57 6.59
CA ARG A 94 11.54 11.49 5.97
C ARG A 94 11.59 10.28 6.88
N ASP A 95 11.95 10.46 8.15
CA ASP A 95 12.13 9.37 9.10
C ASP A 95 10.81 8.63 9.36
N MET A 96 9.67 9.33 9.45
CA MET A 96 8.34 8.67 9.50
C MET A 96 8.07 7.82 8.25
N PHE A 97 8.40 8.33 7.07
CA PHE A 97 8.24 7.59 5.82
C PHE A 97 9.16 6.37 5.74
N VAL A 98 10.42 6.52 6.14
CA VAL A 98 11.42 5.45 6.18
C VAL A 98 11.02 4.38 7.20
N PHE A 99 10.62 4.77 8.42
CA PHE A 99 10.09 3.85 9.42
C PHE A 99 8.94 3.01 8.83
N SER A 100 8.01 3.66 8.14
CA SER A 100 6.90 2.99 7.45
C SER A 100 7.35 2.10 6.28
N THR A 101 8.44 2.48 5.61
CA THR A 101 9.04 1.69 4.51
C THR A 101 9.69 0.40 5.02
N PHE A 102 10.16 0.37 6.27
CA PHE A 102 10.79 -0.82 6.87
C PHE A 102 9.86 -1.62 7.78
N THR A 103 8.62 -1.17 8.01
CA THR A 103 7.64 -1.88 8.86
C THR A 103 6.32 -2.16 8.14
N GLY A 104 6.09 -1.52 6.98
CA GLY A 104 4.85 -1.59 6.23
C GLY A 104 3.65 -0.97 6.95
N ILE A 105 3.82 -0.30 8.09
CA ILE A 105 2.71 0.27 8.86
C ILE A 105 1.96 1.35 8.06
N SER A 106 0.64 1.46 8.21
CA SER A 106 -0.10 2.54 7.54
C SER A 106 0.04 3.85 8.33
N TYR A 107 -0.17 5.01 7.69
CA TYR A 107 -0.16 6.28 8.41
C TYR A 107 -1.15 6.32 9.58
N ALA A 108 -2.36 5.77 9.37
CA ALA A 108 -3.42 5.76 10.37
C ALA A 108 -3.03 4.94 11.60
N ASP A 109 -2.27 3.85 11.40
CA ASP A 109 -1.75 3.03 12.49
C ASP A 109 -0.52 3.69 13.12
N LEU A 110 0.40 4.25 12.31
CA LEU A 110 1.63 4.92 12.77
C LEU A 110 1.33 6.07 13.74
N LYS A 111 0.33 6.91 13.41
CA LYS A 111 -0.10 8.02 14.28
C LYS A 111 -0.59 7.53 15.66
N LYS A 112 -1.05 6.28 15.75
CA LYS A 112 -1.57 5.68 16.98
C LYS A 112 -0.55 4.77 17.68
N LEU A 113 0.59 4.50 17.06
CA LEU A 113 1.59 3.59 17.58
C LEU A 113 2.20 4.15 18.87
N SER A 114 2.25 3.31 19.89
CA SER A 114 2.75 3.61 21.23
C SER A 114 3.85 2.64 21.65
N TRP A 115 4.60 2.97 22.71
CA TRP A 115 5.67 2.09 23.19
C TRP A 115 5.14 0.75 23.72
N LYS A 116 3.91 0.74 24.25
CA LYS A 116 3.23 -0.51 24.63
C LYS A 116 2.96 -1.48 23.47
N ASP A 117 2.94 -0.99 22.22
CA ASP A 117 2.74 -1.82 21.03
C ASP A 117 4.06 -2.47 20.56
N ILE A 118 5.18 -2.16 21.22
CA ILE A 118 6.50 -2.73 20.96
C ILE A 118 6.76 -3.87 21.92
N ILE A 119 6.83 -5.09 21.38
CA ILE A 119 7.16 -6.29 22.14
C ILE A 119 8.66 -6.54 22.02
N ILE A 120 9.31 -6.90 23.14
CA ILE A 120 10.70 -7.33 23.19
C ILE A 120 10.67 -8.83 23.50
N GLU A 121 11.25 -9.65 22.62
CA GLU A 121 11.38 -11.09 22.82
C GLU A 121 12.64 -11.42 23.64
N GLU A 122 12.77 -12.67 24.10
CA GLU A 122 13.90 -13.14 24.92
C GLU A 122 15.26 -12.96 24.23
N ASP A 123 15.29 -13.02 22.90
CA ASP A 123 16.49 -12.79 22.08
C ASP A 123 16.85 -11.29 21.95
N GLY A 124 16.12 -10.40 22.63
CA GLY A 124 16.26 -8.96 22.57
C GLY A 124 15.67 -8.32 21.31
N SER A 125 15.09 -9.11 20.40
CA SER A 125 14.50 -8.60 19.19
C SER A 125 13.19 -7.89 19.45
N ARG A 126 12.93 -6.83 18.67
CA ARG A 126 11.78 -5.95 18.87
C ARG A 126 10.76 -6.13 17.76
N TRP A 127 9.50 -6.13 18.11
CA TRP A 127 8.40 -6.33 17.18
C TRP A 127 7.30 -5.29 17.40
N ILE A 128 6.66 -4.85 16.32
CA ILE A 128 5.37 -4.15 16.43
C ILE A 128 4.29 -5.21 16.41
N SER A 129 3.43 -5.21 17.44
CA SER A 129 2.28 -6.12 17.53
C SER A 129 1.03 -5.32 17.91
N THR A 130 0.14 -5.09 16.95
CA THR A 130 -1.09 -4.30 17.20
C THR A 130 -2.14 -4.57 16.13
N ASP A 131 -3.34 -4.02 16.30
CA ASP A 131 -4.45 -4.19 15.37
C ASP A 131 -4.54 -3.04 14.36
N ARG A 132 -4.75 -3.40 13.08
CA ARG A 132 -5.02 -2.42 12.03
C ARG A 132 -6.27 -1.60 12.36
N GLN A 133 -6.16 -0.27 12.29
CA GLN A 133 -7.26 0.64 12.63
C GLN A 133 -8.53 0.37 11.80
N LYS A 134 -8.37 0.12 10.49
CA LYS A 134 -9.48 -0.04 9.54
C LYS A 134 -10.12 -1.43 9.58
N THR A 135 -9.31 -2.48 9.69
CA THR A 135 -9.78 -3.86 9.48
C THR A 135 -9.86 -4.67 10.76
N LYS A 136 -9.30 -4.17 11.86
CA LYS A 136 -9.14 -4.85 13.16
C LYS A 136 -8.38 -6.17 13.06
N THR A 137 -7.55 -6.28 12.02
CA THR A 137 -6.69 -7.45 11.83
C THR A 137 -5.39 -7.20 12.58
N THR A 138 -5.02 -8.11 13.46
CA THR A 138 -3.73 -8.09 14.13
C THR A 138 -2.62 -8.24 13.10
N PHE A 139 -1.58 -7.42 13.23
CA PHE A 139 -0.37 -7.57 12.45
C PHE A 139 0.84 -7.58 13.38
N HIS A 140 1.83 -8.35 12.97
CA HIS A 140 3.07 -8.55 13.72
C HIS A 140 4.24 -8.38 12.75
N VAL A 141 5.15 -7.45 13.02
CA VAL A 141 6.28 -7.15 12.14
C VAL A 141 7.55 -6.89 12.95
N LYS A 142 8.63 -7.58 12.59
CA LYS A 142 9.94 -7.44 13.24
C LYS A 142 10.52 -6.07 12.92
N LEU A 143 11.01 -5.38 13.94
CA LEU A 143 11.74 -4.13 13.77
C LEU A 143 13.19 -4.44 13.39
N LEU A 144 13.56 -4.08 12.17
CA LEU A 144 14.95 -4.08 11.72
C LEU A 144 15.72 -2.90 12.35
N ASN A 145 17.04 -2.85 12.15
CA ASN A 145 17.89 -1.83 12.76
C ASN A 145 17.46 -0.39 12.43
N ILE A 146 17.07 -0.12 11.18
CA ILE A 146 16.66 1.23 10.74
C ILE A 146 15.44 1.76 11.51
N PRO A 147 14.28 1.07 11.56
CA PRO A 147 13.15 1.57 12.31
C PRO A 147 13.42 1.63 13.83
N VAL A 148 14.27 0.76 14.39
CA VAL A 148 14.71 0.86 15.79
C VAL A 148 15.47 2.17 16.03
N GLN A 149 16.47 2.48 15.20
CA GLN A 149 17.23 3.72 15.33
C GLN A 149 16.34 4.96 15.20
N ILE A 150 15.37 4.94 14.28
CA ILE A 150 14.43 6.04 14.08
C ILE A 150 13.54 6.23 15.30
N MET A 151 12.91 5.18 15.84
CA MET A 151 12.03 5.34 16.99
C MET A 151 12.78 5.82 18.24
N GLU A 152 14.01 5.36 18.45
CA GLU A 152 14.85 5.80 19.57
C GLU A 152 15.26 7.26 19.44
N ARG A 153 15.58 7.73 18.22
CA ARG A 153 15.89 9.14 17.95
C ARG A 153 14.79 10.10 18.39
N TYR A 154 13.53 9.67 18.30
CA TYR A 154 12.36 10.48 18.65
C TYR A 154 11.76 10.12 20.01
N ARG A 155 12.42 9.29 20.82
CA ARG A 155 11.97 8.96 22.17
C ARG A 155 11.89 10.24 23.02
N GLY A 156 10.75 10.46 23.66
CA GLY A 156 10.50 11.63 24.50
C GLY A 156 10.04 12.90 23.75
N PHE A 157 9.99 12.89 22.40
CA PHE A 157 9.52 14.05 21.63
C PHE A 157 7.99 14.08 21.46
N ALA A 158 7.32 12.93 21.62
CA ALA A 158 5.88 12.81 21.49
C ALA A 158 5.18 13.06 22.83
N THR A 159 3.93 13.51 22.79
CA THR A 159 3.09 13.61 23.99
C THR A 159 2.56 12.23 24.41
N GLY A 160 2.65 11.93 25.71
CA GLY A 160 2.22 10.66 26.28
C GLY A 160 3.07 9.48 25.83
N ASP A 161 2.43 8.33 25.57
CA ASP A 161 3.07 7.05 25.20
C ASP A 161 3.30 6.90 23.68
N LYS A 162 3.11 7.94 22.87
CA LYS A 162 3.27 7.79 21.41
C LYS A 162 4.75 7.69 21.01
N ILE A 163 5.01 6.92 19.95
CA ILE A 163 6.38 6.79 19.41
C ILE A 163 6.79 8.06 18.66
N PHE A 164 5.85 8.67 17.93
CA PHE A 164 6.13 9.85 17.11
C PHE A 164 5.25 11.03 17.50
N PRO A 165 5.80 12.27 17.45
CA PRO A 165 5.02 13.49 17.58
C PRO A 165 3.84 13.53 16.58
N PRO A 166 2.71 14.12 16.96
CA PRO A 166 1.55 14.18 16.09
C PRO A 166 1.81 15.12 14.90
N MET A 167 1.55 14.61 13.69
CA MET A 167 1.47 15.42 12.46
C MET A 167 0.23 15.00 11.68
N SER A 168 -0.31 15.87 10.82
CA SER A 168 -1.42 15.49 9.91
C SER A 168 -0.87 14.82 8.65
N LEU A 169 -1.65 13.90 8.06
CA LEU A 169 -1.25 13.22 6.81
C LEU A 169 -1.03 14.23 5.67
N GLU A 170 -1.81 15.32 5.67
CA GLU A 170 -1.67 16.40 4.71
C GLU A 170 -0.32 17.12 4.85
N GLN A 171 0.04 17.52 6.08
CA GLN A 171 1.34 18.13 6.37
C GLN A 171 2.50 17.21 5.95
N VAL A 172 2.39 15.92 6.29
CA VAL A 172 3.37 14.91 5.90
C VAL A 172 3.49 14.80 4.38
N ASN A 173 2.38 14.70 3.65
CA ASN A 173 2.42 14.62 2.18
C ASN A 173 2.95 15.91 1.52
N VAL A 174 2.63 17.08 2.05
CA VAL A 174 3.19 18.36 1.59
C VAL A 174 4.70 18.40 1.83
N GLY A 175 5.15 17.98 3.01
CA GLY A 175 6.58 17.88 3.33
C GLY A 175 7.32 16.85 2.48
N LEU A 176 6.68 15.70 2.19
CA LEU A 176 7.26 14.66 1.34
C LEU A 176 7.55 15.15 -0.08
N LYS A 177 6.77 16.09 -0.63
CA LYS A 177 7.09 16.73 -1.92
C LYS A 177 8.41 17.50 -1.86
N LYS A 178 8.66 18.20 -0.75
CA LYS A 178 9.90 18.96 -0.53
C LYS A 178 11.09 18.01 -0.30
N VAL A 179 10.88 16.95 0.49
CA VAL A 179 11.88 15.88 0.72
C VAL A 179 12.24 15.21 -0.61
N ALA A 180 11.25 14.80 -1.41
CA ALA A 180 11.47 14.17 -2.71
C ALA A 180 12.35 15.03 -3.63
N LYS A 181 12.08 16.35 -3.70
CA LYS A 181 12.88 17.29 -4.49
C LYS A 181 14.34 17.33 -4.01
N LYS A 182 14.58 17.34 -2.69
CA LYS A 182 15.94 17.34 -2.12
C LYS A 182 16.69 16.05 -2.42
N CYS A 183 16.00 14.92 -2.39
CA CYS A 183 16.57 13.60 -2.71
C CYS A 183 16.64 13.35 -4.23
N SER A 184 16.32 14.34 -5.08
CA SER A 184 16.27 14.23 -6.54
C SER A 184 15.30 13.16 -7.06
N ILE A 185 14.20 12.91 -6.35
CA ILE A 185 13.15 11.96 -6.74
C ILE A 185 12.13 12.68 -7.62
N ASN A 186 12.11 12.34 -8.91
CA ASN A 186 11.33 13.03 -9.95
C ASN A 186 9.86 12.59 -10.01
N ARG A 187 9.22 12.43 -8.83
CA ARG A 187 7.79 12.15 -8.73
C ARG A 187 7.22 12.56 -7.39
N THR A 188 5.91 12.73 -7.36
CA THR A 188 5.20 13.09 -6.11
C THR A 188 5.13 11.89 -5.19
N LEU A 189 5.80 11.99 -4.04
CA LEU A 189 5.67 11.00 -2.97
C LEU A 189 4.39 11.23 -2.19
N THR A 190 3.72 10.12 -1.86
CA THR A 190 2.62 10.09 -0.88
C THR A 190 2.97 9.09 0.19
N PHE A 191 2.50 9.31 1.42
CA PHE A 191 2.87 8.44 2.54
C PHE A 191 2.55 6.97 2.29
N HIS A 192 1.46 6.67 1.57
CA HIS A 192 1.09 5.28 1.25
C HIS A 192 2.14 4.54 0.40
N MET A 193 2.98 5.27 -0.34
CA MET A 193 4.08 4.66 -1.11
C MET A 193 5.08 3.94 -0.22
N SER A 194 5.30 4.39 1.02
CA SER A 194 6.18 3.69 1.97
C SER A 194 5.77 2.22 2.15
N ARG A 195 4.46 1.96 2.29
CA ARG A 195 3.91 0.60 2.41
C ARG A 195 4.05 -0.22 1.11
N HIS A 196 3.96 0.43 -0.06
CA HIS A 196 4.27 -0.23 -1.33
C HIS A 196 5.75 -0.60 -1.43
N THR A 197 6.63 0.31 -1.00
CA THR A 197 8.08 0.08 -0.97
C THR A 197 8.46 -1.01 0.02
N PHE A 198 7.84 -1.07 1.20
CA PHE A 198 8.03 -2.19 2.14
C PHE A 198 7.75 -3.53 1.47
N ALA A 199 6.55 -3.66 0.89
CA ALA A 199 6.11 -4.89 0.26
C ALA A 199 7.03 -5.32 -0.89
N SER A 200 7.37 -4.41 -1.78
CA SER A 200 8.16 -4.71 -2.99
C SER A 200 9.66 -4.78 -2.73
N GLN A 201 10.27 -3.72 -2.20
CA GLN A 201 11.72 -3.55 -2.10
C GLN A 201 12.34 -4.12 -0.82
N VAL A 202 11.62 -4.06 0.30
CA VAL A 202 12.15 -4.55 1.58
C VAL A 202 11.84 -6.04 1.79
N CYS A 203 10.73 -6.53 1.24
CA CYS A 203 10.29 -7.91 1.40
C CYS A 203 10.44 -8.75 0.12
N LEU A 204 9.59 -8.54 -0.89
CA LEU A 204 9.50 -9.47 -2.03
C LEU A 204 10.81 -9.56 -2.82
N SER A 205 11.46 -8.43 -3.13
CA SER A 205 12.74 -8.44 -3.84
C SER A 205 13.84 -9.15 -3.05
N GLN A 206 13.78 -9.10 -1.71
CA GLN A 206 14.67 -9.80 -0.78
C GLN A 206 14.29 -11.26 -0.52
N GLY A 207 13.27 -11.80 -1.22
CA GLY A 207 12.91 -13.22 -1.15
C GLY A 207 11.95 -13.58 -0.02
N VAL A 208 11.36 -12.60 0.67
CA VAL A 208 10.31 -12.87 1.67
C VAL A 208 9.07 -13.45 0.96
N PRO A 209 8.55 -14.61 1.38
CA PRO A 209 7.35 -15.19 0.81
C PRO A 209 6.13 -14.26 0.91
N ILE A 210 5.28 -14.29 -0.11
CA ILE A 210 4.13 -13.40 -0.22
C ILE A 210 3.10 -13.64 0.90
N GLU A 211 3.00 -14.87 1.41
CA GLU A 211 2.15 -15.27 2.53
C GLU A 211 2.62 -14.58 3.83
N SER A 212 3.94 -14.65 4.10
CA SER A 212 4.56 -13.99 5.24
C SER A 212 4.37 -12.47 5.17
N LEU A 213 4.59 -11.88 3.99
CA LEU A 213 4.31 -10.47 3.75
C LEU A 213 2.84 -10.12 4.00
N SER A 214 1.91 -10.94 3.49
CA SER A 214 0.47 -10.73 3.68
C SER A 214 0.09 -10.68 5.16
N ARG A 215 0.67 -11.58 5.97
CA ARG A 215 0.48 -11.61 7.43
C ARG A 215 1.10 -10.39 8.12
N MET A 216 2.36 -10.04 7.82
CA MET A 216 3.02 -8.84 8.37
C MET A 216 2.26 -7.54 8.04
N MET A 217 1.68 -7.48 6.84
CA MET A 217 0.86 -6.34 6.42
C MET A 217 -0.54 -6.36 7.05
N GLY A 218 -1.00 -7.46 7.64
CA GLY A 218 -2.35 -7.60 8.20
C GLY A 218 -3.43 -7.58 7.12
N HIS A 219 -3.17 -8.16 5.95
CA HIS A 219 -4.16 -8.28 4.88
C HIS A 219 -5.06 -9.50 5.10
N LYS A 220 -6.39 -9.30 5.04
CA LYS A 220 -7.39 -10.38 5.11
C LYS A 220 -7.40 -11.31 3.88
N SER A 221 -6.83 -10.87 2.76
CA SER A 221 -6.78 -11.64 1.52
C SER A 221 -5.44 -11.41 0.83
N ILE A 222 -4.80 -12.52 0.46
CA ILE A 222 -3.51 -12.54 -0.25
C ILE A 222 -3.58 -11.82 -1.61
N HIS A 223 -4.76 -11.75 -2.23
CA HIS A 223 -4.99 -11.00 -3.48
C HIS A 223 -4.69 -9.49 -3.32
N THR A 224 -4.79 -8.96 -2.10
CA THR A 224 -4.37 -7.58 -1.82
C THR A 224 -2.85 -7.45 -1.94
N THR A 225 -2.12 -8.46 -1.48
CA THR A 225 -0.65 -8.52 -1.49
C THR A 225 -0.11 -8.80 -2.90
N GLN A 226 -0.86 -9.52 -3.75
CA GLN A 226 -0.50 -9.76 -5.15
C GLN A 226 -0.29 -8.46 -5.96
N ARG A 227 -0.88 -7.34 -5.51
CA ARG A 227 -0.67 -6.02 -6.14
C ARG A 227 0.77 -5.51 -6.04
N TYR A 228 1.59 -6.07 -5.14
CA TYR A 228 3.01 -5.72 -4.99
C TYR A 228 3.93 -6.72 -5.69
N ALA A 229 3.41 -7.90 -6.05
CA ALA A 229 4.17 -8.96 -6.70
C ALA A 229 4.24 -8.69 -8.19
N HIS A 230 5.18 -7.82 -8.58
CA HIS A 230 5.59 -7.71 -9.97
C HIS A 230 6.69 -8.74 -10.22
N LEU A 231 6.35 -9.81 -10.92
CA LEU A 231 7.34 -10.78 -11.41
C LEU A 231 8.10 -10.15 -12.57
N ASN A 232 9.30 -9.63 -12.31
CA ASN A 232 10.25 -9.23 -13.34
C ASN A 232 11.20 -10.41 -13.62
N PRO A 233 11.54 -10.75 -14.88
CA PRO A 233 12.58 -11.71 -15.24
C PRO A 233 13.83 -11.70 -14.34
N GLU A 234 14.34 -10.53 -13.96
CA GLU A 234 15.51 -10.40 -13.07
C GLU A 234 15.28 -11.05 -11.70
N LYS A 235 14.08 -10.88 -11.13
CA LYS A 235 13.71 -11.47 -9.85
C LYS A 235 13.60 -12.99 -9.97
N ILE A 236 12.99 -13.47 -11.05
CA ILE A 236 12.89 -14.91 -11.32
C ILE A 236 14.30 -15.52 -11.43
N ALA A 237 15.19 -14.88 -12.19
CA ALA A 237 16.58 -15.33 -12.33
C ALA A 237 17.31 -15.36 -10.98
N GLY A 238 17.15 -14.33 -10.15
CA GLY A 238 17.72 -14.27 -8.80
C GLY A 238 17.20 -15.39 -7.89
N ASP A 239 15.90 -15.62 -7.88
CA ASP A 239 15.26 -16.67 -7.08
C ASP A 239 15.71 -18.07 -7.54
N MET A 240 15.81 -18.29 -8.85
CA MET A 240 16.33 -19.54 -9.42
C MET A 240 17.81 -19.76 -9.11
N LYS A 241 18.63 -18.70 -9.09
CA LYS A 241 20.03 -18.80 -8.66
C LYS A 241 20.14 -19.25 -7.20
N GLN A 242 19.36 -18.66 -6.30
CA GLN A 242 19.34 -19.05 -4.88
C GLN A 242 18.78 -20.46 -4.67
N LEU A 243 17.80 -20.88 -5.48
CA LEU A 243 17.32 -22.25 -5.47
C LEU A 243 18.41 -23.22 -5.95
N SER A 244 19.08 -22.91 -7.07
CA SER A 244 20.17 -23.72 -7.61
C SER A 244 21.29 -23.93 -6.59
N LEU A 245 21.70 -22.89 -5.86
CA LEU A 245 22.70 -23.00 -4.81
C LEU A 245 22.26 -23.94 -3.68
N ARG A 246 20.98 -23.86 -3.25
CA ARG A 246 20.44 -24.73 -2.20
C ARG A 246 20.26 -26.19 -2.63
N LEU A 247 20.13 -26.44 -3.93
CA LEU A 247 19.92 -27.77 -4.49
C LEU A 247 21.20 -28.44 -5.00
N ALA A 248 22.28 -27.68 -5.21
CA ALA A 248 23.54 -28.15 -5.78
C ALA A 248 24.09 -29.42 -5.09
N GLU A 249 23.92 -29.54 -3.78
CA GLU A 249 24.43 -30.67 -2.99
C GLU A 249 23.36 -31.72 -2.65
N LYS A 250 22.09 -31.49 -2.99
CA LYS A 250 20.97 -32.35 -2.55
C LYS A 250 20.61 -33.47 -3.52
N PHE A 251 20.95 -33.33 -4.80
CA PHE A 251 20.56 -34.26 -5.86
C PHE A 251 21.76 -34.66 -6.73
N THR A 252 22.83 -35.15 -6.10
CA THR A 252 24.08 -35.56 -6.78
C THR A 252 24.07 -37.01 -7.27
N HIS A 253 22.94 -37.72 -7.16
CA HIS A 253 22.84 -39.17 -7.45
C HIS A 253 22.48 -39.51 -8.90
N LEU A 254 22.26 -38.50 -9.75
CA LEU A 254 22.08 -38.72 -11.19
C LEU A 254 23.44 -39.04 -11.82
N LYS A 255 23.63 -40.31 -12.20
CA LYS A 255 24.71 -40.77 -13.08
C LYS A 255 24.37 -40.48 -14.53
#